data_AF-A0A9P5ZH53-F1
#
_entry.id   AF-A0A9P5ZH53-F1
#
_cell.length_a   1.000
_cell.length_b   1.000
_cell.length_c   1.000
_cell.angle_alpha   90.00
_cell.angle_beta   90.00
_cell.angle_gamma   90.00
#
_symmetry.space_group_name_H-M   'P 1'
#
loop_
_entity.id
_entity.type
_entity.pdbx_description
1 polymer ?
#
loop_
_entity_poly.entity_id
_entity_poly.type
_entity_poly.pdbx_seq_one_letter_code
_entity_poly.pdbx_strand_id
1 'polypeptide(L)'
;MPPRSSITRIIDQEDLFADSLAPHYLQAKAKKQRKEFFAAAALLLFDQFPLQPEYMVKPVTLQSIQTATKMITRSFFTRIRKTASQLAAPPPVCVEDWQDYLTLTADRARRCKVWHNLRGNIPSHHRYQYDIALAEHDPVNPADVDEPQF
;
A
#
# COMPACT_ATOMS: atom_id res chain seq x y z
N MET A 1 14.67 -16.38 18.89
CA MET A 1 14.33 -14.95 18.73
C MET A 1 12.89 -14.75 19.16
N PRO A 2 12.58 -13.83 20.10
CA PRO A 2 11.21 -13.54 20.47
C PRO A 2 10.44 -12.99 19.26
N PRO A 3 9.15 -13.33 19.08
CA PRO A 3 8.34 -12.75 18.01
C PRO A 3 8.26 -11.24 18.21
N ARG A 4 8.64 -10.47 17.17
CA ARG A 4 8.39 -9.02 17.14
C ARG A 4 6.88 -8.80 17.30
N SER A 5 6.47 -7.80 18.08
CA SER A 5 5.06 -7.47 18.21
C SER A 5 4.46 -7.15 16.83
N SER A 6 3.18 -7.49 16.63
CA SER A 6 2.46 -7.25 15.37
C SER A 6 2.53 -5.79 14.91
N ILE A 7 2.52 -4.86 15.87
CA ILE A 7 2.61 -3.40 15.64
C ILE A 7 3.94 -3.01 15.00
N THR A 8 5.08 -3.51 15.51
CA THR A 8 6.39 -3.18 14.92
C THR A 8 6.51 -3.69 13.49
N ARG A 9 5.94 -4.87 13.20
CA ARG A 9 5.94 -5.43 11.84
C ARG A 9 5.16 -4.57 10.85
N ILE A 10 4.05 -3.96 11.28
CA ILE A 10 3.24 -3.07 10.43
C ILE A 10 3.97 -1.75 10.16
N ILE A 11 4.59 -1.16 11.18
CA ILE A 11 5.40 0.05 11.02
C ILE A 11 6.54 -0.19 10.03
N ASP A 12 7.23 -1.33 10.13
CA ASP A 12 8.29 -1.70 9.18
C ASP A 12 7.75 -1.80 7.73
N GLN A 13 6.54 -2.33 7.53
CA GLN A 13 5.92 -2.44 6.21
C GLN A 13 5.44 -1.08 5.65
N GLU A 14 4.88 -0.21 6.50
CA GLU A 14 4.51 1.16 6.12
C GLU A 14 5.74 1.97 5.69
N ASP A 15 6.85 1.84 6.43
CA ASP A 15 8.12 2.50 6.10
C ASP A 15 8.70 2.00 4.77
N LEU A 16 8.69 0.68 4.54
CA LEU A 16 9.11 0.10 3.27
C LEU A 16 8.24 0.56 2.10
N PHE A 17 6.92 0.66 2.32
CA PHE A 17 6.01 1.20 1.32
C PHE A 17 6.33 2.67 1.04
N ALA A 18 6.52 3.49 2.06
CA ALA A 18 6.91 4.90 1.91
C ALA A 18 8.21 5.05 1.11
N ASP A 19 9.21 4.22 1.41
CA ASP A 19 10.50 4.22 0.72
C ASP A 19 10.35 3.87 -0.77
N SER A 20 9.49 2.91 -1.10
CA SER A 20 9.20 2.53 -2.49
C SER A 20 8.60 3.66 -3.33
N LEU A 21 7.92 4.61 -2.70
CA LEU A 21 7.29 5.75 -3.39
C LEU A 21 8.25 6.93 -3.62
N ALA A 22 9.45 6.93 -3.02
CA ALA A 22 10.39 8.03 -3.11
C ALA A 22 10.84 8.37 -4.55
N PRO A 23 11.15 7.39 -5.43
CA PRO A 23 11.47 7.67 -6.83
C PRO A 23 10.30 8.33 -7.59
N HIS A 24 9.08 7.85 -7.38
CA HIS A 24 7.86 8.42 -7.99
C HIS A 24 7.54 9.83 -7.46
N TYR A 25 7.82 10.10 -6.19
CA TYR A 25 7.73 11.45 -5.64
C TYR A 25 8.66 12.44 -6.35
N LEU A 26 9.88 12.01 -6.75
CA LEU A 26 10.80 12.87 -7.48
C LEU A 26 10.28 13.21 -8.88
N GLN A 27 9.64 12.26 -9.57
CA GLN A 27 8.93 12.55 -10.83
C GLN A 27 7.81 13.58 -10.61
N ALA A 28 6.94 13.36 -9.62
CA ALA A 28 5.85 14.29 -9.30
C ALA A 28 6.37 15.68 -8.91
N LYS A 29 7.49 15.74 -8.18
CA LYS A 29 8.18 17.00 -7.82
C LYS A 29 8.66 17.74 -9.07
N ALA A 30 9.30 17.04 -10.01
CA ALA A 30 9.75 17.64 -11.27
C ALA A 30 8.57 18.16 -12.11
N LYS A 31 7.44 17.44 -12.12
CA LYS A 31 6.20 17.82 -12.80
C LYS A 31 5.33 18.83 -12.03
N LYS A 32 5.76 19.27 -10.84
CA LYS A 32 5.00 20.15 -9.92
C LYS A 32 3.65 19.56 -9.42
N GLN A 33 3.47 18.25 -9.48
CA GLN A 33 2.25 17.52 -9.11
C GLN A 33 2.32 16.87 -7.71
N ARG A 34 3.00 17.54 -6.77
CA ARG A 34 3.26 16.96 -5.43
C ARG A 34 1.97 16.71 -4.64
N LYS A 35 0.95 17.56 -4.83
CA LYS A 35 -0.30 17.50 -4.04
C LYS A 35 -1.12 16.28 -4.46
N GLU A 36 -1.24 16.06 -5.76
CA GLU A 36 -1.93 14.94 -6.38
C GLU A 36 -1.24 13.63 -6.02
N PHE A 37 0.10 13.61 -6.08
CA PHE A 37 0.90 12.47 -5.62
C PHE A 37 0.61 12.11 -4.16
N PHE A 38 0.66 13.08 -3.24
CA PHE A 38 0.42 12.79 -1.82
C PHE A 38 -1.04 12.38 -1.54
N ALA A 39 -2.01 12.90 -2.31
CA ALA A 39 -3.40 12.46 -2.21
C ALA A 39 -3.53 10.98 -2.61
N ALA A 40 -2.95 10.59 -3.76
CA ALA A 40 -2.95 9.20 -4.22
C ALA A 40 -2.20 8.27 -3.23
N ALA A 41 -1.03 8.69 -2.75
CA ALA A 41 -0.23 7.92 -1.80
C ALA A 41 -0.98 7.69 -0.46
N ALA A 42 -1.74 8.68 0.03
CA ALA A 42 -2.55 8.50 1.23
C ALA A 42 -3.71 7.53 1.01
N LEU A 43 -4.36 7.55 -0.16
CA LEU A 43 -5.39 6.56 -0.50
C LEU A 43 -4.82 5.14 -0.47
N LEU A 44 -3.66 4.92 -1.10
CA LEU A 44 -2.99 3.62 -1.07
C LEU A 44 -2.56 3.21 0.33
N LEU A 45 -2.04 4.15 1.13
CA LEU A 45 -1.65 3.88 2.52
C LEU A 45 -2.81 3.29 3.32
N PHE A 46 -3.99 3.91 3.28
CA PHE A 46 -5.13 3.42 4.06
C PHE A 46 -5.83 2.21 3.45
N ASP A 47 -5.66 1.97 2.14
CA ASP A 47 -6.08 0.72 1.50
C ASP A 47 -5.15 -0.46 1.86
N GLN A 48 -3.84 -0.20 2.02
CA GLN A 48 -2.82 -1.19 2.40
C GLN A 48 -2.68 -1.39 3.91
N PHE A 49 -3.03 -0.38 4.72
CA PHE A 49 -2.83 -0.39 6.17
C PHE A 49 -4.05 0.20 6.89
N PRO A 50 -5.08 -0.64 7.08
CA PRO A 50 -6.13 -0.53 8.07
C PRO A 50 -5.83 0.32 9.27
N LEU A 51 -6.59 1.38 9.52
CA LEU A 51 -6.73 1.84 10.90
C LEU A 51 -7.48 0.76 11.69
N GLN A 52 -6.76 -0.20 12.27
CA GLN A 52 -7.38 -1.22 13.09
C GLN A 52 -7.71 -0.65 14.49
N PRO A 53 -8.87 -1.00 15.07
CA PRO A 53 -9.28 -0.55 16.40
C PRO A 53 -8.25 -0.88 17.49
N GLU A 54 -7.47 -1.94 17.28
CA GLU A 54 -6.41 -2.41 18.18
C GLU A 54 -5.25 -1.42 18.31
N TYR A 55 -5.05 -0.55 17.31
CA TYR A 55 -4.00 0.49 17.31
C TYR A 55 -4.49 1.82 17.90
N MET A 56 -5.76 1.89 18.29
CA MET A 56 -6.37 3.11 18.78
C MET A 56 -6.40 3.16 20.31
N VAL A 57 -6.17 4.35 20.87
CA VAL A 57 -6.36 4.60 22.30
C VAL A 57 -7.84 4.40 22.63
N LYS A 58 -8.12 3.55 23.62
CA LYS A 58 -9.49 3.37 24.11
C LYS A 58 -9.87 4.51 25.08
N PRO A 59 -11.09 5.07 24.99
CA PRO A 59 -12.15 4.73 24.04
C PRO A 59 -11.90 5.26 22.62
N VAL A 60 -12.26 4.46 21.61
CA VAL A 60 -12.17 4.87 20.20
C VAL A 60 -13.24 5.93 19.91
N THR A 61 -12.80 7.14 19.62
CA THR A 61 -13.65 8.28 19.24
C THR A 61 -13.32 8.79 17.84
N LEU A 62 -14.23 9.51 17.19
CA LEU A 62 -13.98 10.15 15.90
C LEU A 62 -12.75 11.07 15.94
N GLN A 63 -12.57 11.81 17.02
CA GLN A 63 -11.40 12.66 17.24
C GLN A 63 -10.10 11.85 17.34
N SER A 64 -10.12 10.69 18.02
CA SER A 64 -8.96 9.80 18.10
C SER A 64 -8.59 9.22 16.73
N ILE A 65 -9.59 8.86 15.91
CA ILE A 65 -9.40 8.37 14.54
C ILE A 65 -8.76 9.47 13.69
N GLN A 66 -9.34 10.67 13.65
CA GLN A 66 -8.80 11.80 12.89
C GLN A 66 -7.37 12.16 13.30
N THR A 67 -7.07 12.10 14.60
CA THR A 67 -5.73 12.36 15.14
C THR A 67 -4.74 11.30 14.66
N ALA A 68 -5.11 10.02 14.74
CA ALA A 68 -4.29 8.91 14.26
C ALA A 68 -4.04 9.02 12.75
N THR A 69 -5.09 9.23 11.94
CA THR A 69 -4.99 9.45 10.49
C THR A 69 -3.98 10.55 10.17
N LYS A 70 -4.08 11.69 10.85
CA LYS A 70 -3.17 12.84 10.63
C LYS A 70 -1.73 12.52 11.00
N MET A 71 -1.50 11.83 12.12
CA MET A 71 -0.16 11.45 12.57
C MET A 71 0.50 10.47 11.61
N ILE A 72 -0.21 9.40 11.24
CA ILE A 72 0.28 8.36 10.33
C ILE A 72 0.60 8.98 8.97
N THR A 73 -0.33 9.75 8.39
CA THR A 73 -0.12 10.44 7.11
C THR A 73 1.09 11.37 7.15
N ARG A 74 1.28 12.12 8.26
CA ARG A 74 2.43 13.01 8.43
C ARG A 74 3.74 12.23 8.49
N SER A 75 3.79 11.13 9.26
CA SER A 75 4.97 10.27 9.36
C SER A 75 5.33 9.70 7.99
N PHE A 76 4.34 9.10 7.32
CA PHE A 76 4.47 8.51 5.98
C PHE A 76 5.01 9.51 4.95
N PHE A 77 4.43 10.70 4.85
CA PHE A 77 4.91 11.73 3.93
C PHE A 77 6.30 12.25 4.28
N THR A 78 6.65 12.29 5.57
CA THR A 78 7.99 12.69 6.01
C THR A 78 9.02 11.67 5.58
N ARG A 79 8.69 10.37 5.70
CA ARG A 79 9.53 9.26 5.25
C ARG A 79 9.79 9.34 3.74
N ILE A 80 8.75 9.47 2.92
CA ILE A 80 8.88 9.62 1.45
C ILE A 80 9.87 10.75 1.10
N ARG A 81 9.70 11.94 1.72
CA ARG A 81 10.57 13.09 1.45
C ARG A 81 12.02 12.84 1.89
N LYS A 82 12.20 12.23 3.06
CA LYS A 82 13.53 11.90 3.59
C LYS A 82 14.25 10.95 2.64
N THR A 83 13.61 9.84 2.28
CA THR A 83 14.18 8.85 1.36
C THR A 83 14.47 9.45 0.00
N ALA A 84 13.56 10.26 -0.54
CA ALA A 84 13.77 10.96 -1.81
C ALA A 84 14.96 11.93 -1.79
N SER A 85 15.26 12.55 -0.63
CA SER A 85 16.43 13.41 -0.48
C SER A 85 17.76 12.66 -0.43
N GLN A 86 17.71 11.36 -0.11
CA GLN A 86 18.87 10.49 0.01
C GLN A 86 19.18 9.72 -1.29
N LEU A 87 18.23 9.71 -2.24
CA LEU A 87 18.47 9.14 -3.57
C LEU A 87 19.55 9.97 -4.28
N ALA A 88 20.59 9.30 -4.78
CA ALA A 88 21.69 9.92 -5.49
C ALA A 88 21.18 10.70 -6.72
N ALA A 89 21.89 11.79 -7.07
CA ALA A 89 21.65 12.51 -8.31
C ALA A 89 22.50 11.91 -9.45
N PRO A 90 21.93 11.65 -10.64
CA PRO A 90 20.52 11.78 -10.99
C PRO A 90 19.67 10.66 -10.34
N PRO A 91 18.43 10.97 -9.94
CA PRO A 91 17.57 9.97 -9.32
C PRO A 91 17.33 8.80 -10.29
N PRO A 92 17.12 7.58 -9.77
CA PRO A 92 16.77 6.45 -10.61
C PRO A 92 15.54 6.81 -11.43
N VAL A 93 15.66 6.71 -12.75
CA VAL A 93 14.54 6.94 -13.68
C VAL A 93 13.55 5.81 -13.43
N CYS A 94 12.40 6.08 -12.78
CA CYS A 94 11.35 5.08 -12.76
C CYS A 94 10.85 4.89 -14.19
N VAL A 95 10.78 3.63 -14.61
CA VAL A 95 10.30 3.24 -15.95
C VAL A 95 8.81 3.57 -16.11
N GLU A 96 8.06 3.54 -15.01
CA GLU A 96 6.61 3.80 -14.97
C GLU A 96 6.31 5.21 -14.46
N ASP A 97 5.30 5.86 -15.04
CA ASP A 97 4.79 7.14 -14.57
C ASP A 97 4.15 7.00 -13.19
N TRP A 98 4.34 7.98 -12.31
CA TRP A 98 3.75 7.94 -10.98
C TRP A 98 2.22 7.88 -11.00
N GLN A 99 1.55 8.48 -11.99
CA GLN A 99 0.08 8.49 -12.08
C GLN A 99 -0.46 7.09 -12.32
N ASP A 100 0.18 6.33 -13.20
CA ASP A 100 -0.20 4.95 -13.51
C ASP A 100 0.15 4.02 -12.34
N TYR A 101 1.33 4.23 -11.75
CA TYR A 101 1.80 3.43 -10.62
C TYR A 101 0.91 3.58 -9.39
N LEU A 102 0.48 4.79 -9.04
CA LEU A 102 -0.26 5.07 -7.80
C LEU A 102 -1.79 4.89 -7.90
N THR A 103 -2.29 4.21 -8.95
CA THR A 103 -3.70 3.81 -8.98
C THR A 103 -3.98 2.66 -8.02
N LEU A 104 -5.19 2.64 -7.43
CA LEU A 104 -5.63 1.53 -6.56
C LEU A 104 -5.57 0.19 -7.30
N THR A 105 -6.02 0.15 -8.54
CA THR A 105 -6.02 -1.06 -9.37
C THR A 105 -4.60 -1.58 -9.62
N ALA A 106 -3.66 -0.72 -10.05
CA ALA A 106 -2.28 -1.15 -10.28
C ALA A 106 -1.61 -1.63 -8.98
N ASP A 107 -1.88 -0.96 -7.87
CA ASP A 107 -1.35 -1.32 -6.57
C ASP A 107 -1.85 -2.67 -6.05
N ARG A 108 -3.17 -2.91 -6.13
CA ARG A 108 -3.77 -4.20 -5.79
C ARG A 108 -3.25 -5.32 -6.68
N ALA A 109 -3.13 -5.09 -8.00
CA ALA A 109 -2.57 -6.06 -8.92
C ALA A 109 -1.11 -6.42 -8.58
N ARG A 110 -0.27 -5.44 -8.22
CA ARG A 110 1.11 -5.69 -7.76
C ARG A 110 1.14 -6.52 -6.48
N ARG A 111 0.32 -6.18 -5.48
CA ARG A 111 0.21 -6.95 -4.23
C ARG A 111 -0.28 -8.37 -4.47
N CYS A 112 -1.30 -8.55 -5.32
CA CYS A 112 -1.83 -9.87 -5.68
C CYS A 112 -0.73 -10.76 -6.29
N LYS A 113 0.08 -10.24 -7.22
CA LYS A 113 1.25 -10.96 -7.77
C LYS A 113 2.26 -11.37 -6.69
N VAL A 114 2.56 -10.47 -5.75
CA VAL A 114 3.46 -10.78 -4.61
C VAL A 114 2.88 -11.91 -3.76
N TRP A 115 1.59 -11.88 -3.44
CA TRP A 115 0.94 -12.90 -2.63
C TRP A 115 0.82 -14.26 -3.31
N HIS A 116 0.55 -14.28 -4.62
CA HIS A 116 0.61 -15.51 -5.42
C HIS A 116 2.00 -16.16 -5.36
N ASN A 117 3.07 -15.36 -5.48
CA ASN A 117 4.43 -15.87 -5.37
C ASN A 117 4.75 -16.44 -3.97
N LEU A 118 4.06 -15.97 -2.94
CA LEU A 118 4.17 -16.47 -1.57
C LEU A 118 3.29 -17.71 -1.30
N ARG A 119 2.60 -18.24 -2.32
CA ARG A 119 1.68 -19.40 -2.23
C ARG A 119 0.62 -19.25 -1.14
N GLY A 120 0.06 -18.05 -0.96
CA GLY A 120 -0.98 -17.82 0.03
C GLY A 120 -0.50 -17.69 1.48
N ASN A 121 0.82 -17.64 1.74
CA ASN A 121 1.38 -17.29 3.05
C ASN A 121 1.25 -15.79 3.34
N ILE A 122 0.01 -15.33 3.39
CA ILE A 122 -0.34 -13.92 3.53
C ILE A 122 -0.47 -13.62 5.02
N PRO A 123 0.19 -12.56 5.53
CA PRO A 123 0.00 -12.17 6.92
C PRO A 123 -1.50 -11.92 7.19
N SER A 124 -1.99 -12.36 8.35
CA SER A 124 -3.42 -12.29 8.69
C SER A 124 -4.01 -10.88 8.56
N HIS A 125 -3.22 -9.85 8.85
CA HIS A 125 -3.62 -8.45 8.73
C HIS A 125 -3.77 -7.96 7.28
N HIS A 126 -3.24 -8.67 6.29
CA HIS A 126 -3.44 -8.42 4.86
C HIS A 126 -4.46 -9.37 4.23
N ARG A 127 -5.02 -10.32 4.98
CA ARG A 127 -5.91 -11.35 4.42
C ARG A 127 -7.16 -10.76 3.78
N TYR A 128 -7.76 -9.73 4.40
CA TYR A 128 -8.89 -9.03 3.81
C TYR A 128 -8.56 -8.38 2.45
N GLN A 129 -7.30 -7.95 2.24
CA GLN A 129 -6.87 -7.36 0.97
C GLN A 129 -6.67 -8.41 -0.10
N TYR A 130 -6.23 -9.61 0.29
CA TYR A 130 -6.17 -10.76 -0.61
C TYR A 130 -7.56 -11.16 -1.09
N ASP A 131 -8.53 -11.20 -0.18
CA ASP A 131 -9.91 -11.53 -0.52
C ASP A 131 -10.52 -10.49 -1.48
N ILE A 132 -10.25 -9.19 -1.28
CA ILE A 132 -10.65 -8.12 -2.20
C ILE A 132 -9.92 -8.23 -3.57
N ALA A 133 -8.61 -8.48 -3.55
CA ALA A 133 -7.82 -8.57 -4.77
C ALA A 133 -8.15 -9.81 -5.62
N LEU A 134 -8.52 -10.94 -5.00
CA LEU A 134 -9.04 -12.11 -5.69
C LEU A 134 -10.44 -11.85 -6.25
N ALA A 135 -11.34 -11.21 -5.49
CA ALA A 135 -12.68 -10.89 -5.98
C ALA A 135 -12.67 -9.94 -7.20
N GLU A 136 -11.66 -9.08 -7.32
CA GLU A 136 -11.48 -8.18 -8.47
C GLU A 136 -10.71 -8.79 -9.65
N HIS A 137 -9.97 -9.88 -9.42
CA HIS A 137 -9.09 -10.50 -10.42
C HIS A 137 -9.32 -11.99 -10.64
N ASP A 138 -10.45 -12.53 -10.20
CA ASP A 138 -10.82 -13.91 -10.50
C ASP A 138 -10.78 -14.07 -12.03
N PRO A 139 -9.82 -14.83 -12.59
CA PRO A 139 -10.03 -15.31 -13.93
C PRO A 139 -11.24 -16.23 -13.77
N VAL A 140 -12.37 -15.87 -14.38
CA VAL A 140 -13.37 -16.87 -14.73
C VAL A 140 -12.58 -18.01 -15.33
N ASN A 141 -12.49 -19.13 -14.60
CA ASN A 141 -11.83 -20.30 -15.12
C ASN A 141 -12.71 -20.74 -16.29
N PRO A 142 -12.27 -20.66 -17.56
CA PRO A 142 -13.09 -21.10 -18.68
C PRO A 142 -13.38 -22.61 -18.61
N ALA A 143 -12.75 -23.34 -17.68
CA ALA A 143 -13.10 -24.73 -17.38
C ALA A 143 -14.39 -24.92 -16.55
N ASP A 144 -15.00 -23.86 -16.01
CA ASP A 144 -16.30 -23.94 -15.32
C ASP A 144 -17.48 -23.57 -16.25
N VAL A 145 -17.23 -23.32 -17.53
CA VAL A 145 -18.26 -23.05 -18.56
C VAL A 145 -18.05 -23.99 -19.74
N ASP A 146 -18.37 -25.27 -19.53
CA ASP A 146 -18.99 -26.19 -20.51
C ASP A 146 -18.64 -27.64 -20.15
N GLU A 147 -19.57 -28.35 -19.51
CA GLU A 147 -19.96 -29.66 -20.03
C GLU A 147 -21.49 -29.78 -19.97
N PRO A 148 -22.16 -29.97 -21.13
CA PRO A 148 -23.57 -30.31 -21.17
C PRO A 148 -23.74 -31.75 -20.68
N GLN A 149 -24.52 -31.95 -19.62
CA GLN A 149 -24.98 -33.29 -19.26
C GLN A 149 -26.04 -33.73 -20.27
N PHE A 150 -25.66 -34.68 -21.14
CA PHE A 150 -26.56 -35.50 -21.94
C PHE A 150 -27.43 -36.40 -21.07
#